data_AF-R7CW98-F1
#
_entry.id   AF-R7CW98-F1
#
_cell.length_a   1.000
_cell.length_b   1.000
_cell.length_c   1.000
_cell.angle_alpha   90.00
_cell.angle_beta   90.00
_cell.angle_gamma   90.00
#
_symmetry.space_group_name_H-M   'P 1'
#
loop_
_entity.id
_entity.type
_entity.pdbx_description
1 polymer ?
#
loop_
_entity_poly.entity_id
_entity_poly.type
_entity_poly.pdbx_seq_one_letter_code
_entity_poly.pdbx_strand_id
1 'polypeptide(L)' 'MSFAEANGREKGRAEGRKEGLEEGLKKGRKEGLEKGHKEGRIEEKISMARQMKADGVPTEVIMKYTQLSKEDIEQL' A
#
# COMPACT_ATOMS: atom_id res chain seq x y z
N MET A 1 35.09 -34.26 8.27
CA MET A 1 34.31 -33.38 7.37
C MET A 1 35.14 -33.13 6.14
N SER A 2 34.69 -33.65 5.00
CA SER A 2 35.33 -33.42 3.70
C SER A 2 35.15 -31.97 3.28
N PHE A 3 36.11 -31.43 2.52
CA PHE A 3 36.05 -30.11 1.90
C PHE A 3 34.75 -29.90 1.10
N ALA A 4 34.18 -30.98 0.56
CA ALA A 4 32.90 -31.00 -0.14
C ALA A 4 31.69 -30.74 0.77
N GLU A 5 31.70 -31.25 2.01
CA GLU A 5 30.60 -31.07 2.98
C GLU A 5 30.57 -29.65 3.54
N ALA A 6 31.74 -29.05 3.76
CA ALA A 6 31.86 -27.65 4.18
C ALA A 6 31.34 -26.70 3.08
N ASN A 7 31.74 -26.93 1.83
CA ASN A 7 31.29 -26.13 0.68
C ASN A 7 29.79 -26.24 0.43
N GLY A 8 29.21 -27.45 0.53
CA GLY A 8 27.76 -27.66 0.36
C GLY A 8 26.94 -26.92 1.43
N ARG A 9 27.43 -26.89 2.67
CA ARG A 9 26.74 -26.23 3.79
C ARG A 9 26.84 -24.70 3.73
N GLU A 10 27.96 -24.17 3.25
CA GLU A 10 28.12 -22.73 3.00
C GLU A 10 27.24 -22.25 1.84
N LYS A 11 27.21 -22.99 0.72
CA LYS A 11 26.35 -22.67 -0.43
C LYS A 11 24.87 -22.68 -0.06
N GLY A 12 24.39 -23.75 0.60
CA GLY A 12 22.99 -23.83 1.02
C GLY A 12 22.57 -22.72 2.00
N ARG A 13 23.49 -22.26 2.88
CA ARG A 13 23.23 -21.10 3.75
C ARG A 13 23.22 -19.78 2.99
N ALA A 14 24.11 -19.62 2.00
CA ALA A 14 24.17 -18.41 1.18
C ALA A 14 22.92 -18.29 0.30
N GLU A 15 22.48 -19.37 -0.34
CA GLU A 15 21.26 -19.43 -1.15
C GLU A 15 20.02 -19.16 -0.31
N GLY A 16 19.84 -19.87 0.82
CA GLY A 16 18.68 -19.66 1.69
C GLY A 16 18.59 -18.25 2.28
N ARG A 17 19.71 -17.58 2.57
CA ARG A 17 19.71 -16.17 2.98
C ARG A 17 19.33 -15.24 1.84
N LYS A 18 19.83 -15.51 0.63
CA LYS A 18 19.58 -14.68 -0.54
C LYS A 18 18.10 -14.76 -0.95
N GLU A 19 17.54 -15.96 -0.99
CA GLU A 19 16.12 -16.19 -1.26
C GLU A 19 15.23 -15.55 -0.19
N GLY A 20 15.53 -15.76 1.09
CA GLY A 20 14.75 -15.15 2.18
C GLY A 20 14.76 -13.62 2.19
N LEU A 21 15.90 -13.00 1.81
CA LEU A 21 16.00 -11.55 1.68
C LEU A 21 15.22 -11.03 0.47
N GLU A 22 15.32 -11.71 -0.68
CA GLU A 22 14.63 -11.32 -1.90
C GLU A 22 13.12 -11.43 -1.73
N GLU A 23 12.62 -12.53 -1.16
CA GLU A 23 11.19 -12.70 -0.85
C GLU A 23 10.70 -11.66 0.15
N GLY A 24 11.45 -11.41 1.23
CA GLY A 24 11.11 -10.41 2.25
C GLY A 24 10.98 -9.00 1.68
N LEU A 25 11.93 -8.58 0.84
CA LEU A 25 11.91 -7.27 0.17
C LEU A 25 10.75 -7.15 -0.82
N LYS A 26 10.53 -8.18 -1.62
CA LYS A 26 9.47 -8.19 -2.65
C LYS A 26 8.09 -8.14 -2.02
N LYS A 27 7.88 -8.90 -0.95
CA LYS A 27 6.63 -8.92 -0.19
C LYS A 27 6.41 -7.60 0.55
N GLY A 28 7.41 -7.10 1.29
CA GLY A 28 7.31 -5.83 2.01
C GLY A 28 7.05 -4.63 1.09
N ARG A 29 7.71 -4.57 -0.07
CA ARG A 29 7.48 -3.51 -1.06
C ARG A 29 6.08 -3.59 -1.67
N LYS A 30 5.59 -4.78 -2.00
CA LYS A 30 4.25 -4.95 -2.57
C LYS A 30 3.17 -4.58 -1.57
N GLU A 31 3.27 -5.05 -0.33
CA GLU A 31 2.32 -4.73 0.74
C GLU A 31 2.33 -3.23 1.08
N GLY A 32 3.52 -2.61 1.18
CA GLY A 32 3.63 -1.17 1.43
C GLY A 32 3.06 -0.30 0.32
N LEU A 33 3.30 -0.68 -0.94
CA LEU A 33 2.78 0.06 -2.10
C LEU A 33 1.27 -0.09 -2.23
N GLU A 34 0.71 -1.29 -2.03
CA GLU A 34 -0.74 -1.50 -2.07
C GLU A 34 -1.47 -0.79 -0.93
N LYS A 35 -0.93 -0.81 0.30
CA LYS A 35 -1.52 -0.08 1.44
C LYS A 35 -1.44 1.42 1.23
N GLY A 36 -0.26 1.95 0.89
CA GLY A 36 -0.07 3.39 0.64
C GLY A 36 -0.93 3.93 -0.50
N HIS A 37 -1.10 3.17 -1.60
CA HIS A 37 -2.01 3.59 -2.67
C HIS A 37 -3.48 3.56 -2.28
N LYS A 38 -3.92 2.60 -1.45
CA LYS A 38 -5.31 2.54 -0.97
C LYS A 38 -5.60 3.64 0.03
N GLU A 39 -4.74 3.81 1.03
CA GLU A 39 -4.85 4.88 2.04
C GLU A 39 -4.81 6.26 1.36
N GLY A 40 -3.83 6.51 0.50
CA GLY A 40 -3.72 7.79 -0.22
C GLY A 40 -4.94 8.10 -1.09
N ARG A 41 -5.51 7.10 -1.81
CA ARG A 41 -6.73 7.34 -2.60
C ARG A 41 -7.96 7.65 -1.74
N ILE A 42 -8.08 7.03 -0.58
CA ILE A 42 -9.21 7.29 0.33
C ILE A 42 -9.04 8.68 0.96
N GLU A 43 -7.84 9.00 1.45
CA GLU A 43 -7.54 10.32 2.00
C GLU A 43 -7.72 11.44 0.98
N GLU A 44 -7.31 11.24 -0.27
CA GLU A 44 -7.47 12.24 -1.33
C GLU A 44 -8.94 12.49 -1.65
N LYS A 45 -9.76 11.42 -1.72
CA LYS A 45 -11.21 11.54 -1.91
C LYS A 45 -11.89 12.30 -0.76
N ILE A 46 -11.51 11.99 0.48
CA ILE A 46 -12.04 12.64 1.67
C ILE A 46 -11.62 14.12 1.70
N SER A 47 -10.33 14.41 1.48
CA SER A 47 -9.77 15.76 1.46
C SER A 47 -10.46 16.62 0.39
N MET A 48 -10.60 16.07 -0.83
CA MET A 48 -11.31 16.75 -1.93
C MET A 48 -12.77 17.03 -1.58
N ALA A 49 -13.49 16.06 -1.01
CA ALA A 49 -14.87 16.24 -0.59
C ALA A 49 -15.01 17.32 0.49
N ARG A 50 -14.08 17.35 1.44
CA ARG A 50 -14.05 18.34 2.52
C ARG A 50 -13.80 19.76 2.00
N GLN A 51 -12.86 19.90 1.07
CA GLN A 51 -12.56 21.18 0.45
C GLN A 51 -13.72 21.68 -0.40
N MET A 52 -14.31 20.81 -1.24
CA MET A 52 -15.50 21.15 -2.02
C MET A 52 -16.68 21.58 -1.13
N LYS A 53 -16.89 20.90 0.01
CA LYS A 53 -17.93 21.28 0.98
C LYS A 53 -17.64 22.65 1.59
N ALA A 54 -16.39 22.95 1.93
CA ALA A 54 -15.97 24.26 2.44
C ALA A 54 -16.13 25.39 1.41
N ASP A 55 -15.91 25.08 0.12
CA ASP A 55 -16.15 26.00 -1.00
C ASP A 55 -17.64 26.18 -1.35
N GLY A 56 -18.56 25.52 -0.63
CA GLY A 56 -20.00 25.62 -0.85
C GLY A 56 -20.49 24.85 -2.08
N VAL A 57 -19.70 23.90 -2.59
CA VAL A 57 -20.09 23.04 -3.71
C VAL A 57 -21.26 22.14 -3.27
N PRO A 58 -22.32 22.00 -4.09
CA PRO A 58 -23.44 21.13 -3.77
C PRO A 58 -23.01 19.67 -3.59
N THR A 59 -23.56 18.98 -2.59
CA THR A 59 -23.26 17.58 -2.28
C THR A 59 -23.37 16.66 -3.49
N GLU A 60 -24.34 16.88 -4.39
CA GLU A 60 -24.50 16.09 -5.62
C GLU A 60 -23.28 16.16 -6.55
N VAL A 61 -22.66 17.34 -6.63
CA VAL A 61 -21.44 17.56 -7.42
C VAL A 61 -20.26 16.87 -6.73
N ILE A 62 -20.16 17.00 -5.40
CA ILE A 62 -19.13 16.32 -4.61
C ILE A 62 -19.22 14.80 -4.79
N MET A 63 -20.43 14.23 -4.72
CA MET A 63 -20.67 12.80 -4.97
C MET A 63 -20.21 12.37 -6.35
N LYS A 64 -20.48 13.19 -7.38
CA LYS A 64 -20.09 12.89 -8.77
C LYS A 64 -18.57 12.79 -8.96
N TYR A 65 -17.79 13.63 -8.28
CA TYR A 65 -16.34 13.67 -8.44
C TYR A 65 -15.57 12.79 -7.45
N THR A 66 -16.00 12.75 -6.20
CA THR A 66 -15.32 11.98 -5.13
C THR A 66 -15.76 10.52 -5.12
N GLN A 67 -16.92 10.22 -5.75
CA GLN A 67 -17.62 8.93 -5.68
C GLN A 67 -17.92 8.50 -4.25
N LEU A 68 -18.00 9.45 -3.32
CA LEU A 68 -18.44 9.21 -1.95
C LEU A 68 -19.96 9.23 -1.89
N SER A 69 -20.52 8.52 -0.91
CA SER A 69 -21.95 8.57 -0.65
C SER A 69 -22.34 9.93 -0.07
N LYS A 70 -23.62 10.27 -0.17
CA LYS A 70 -24.15 11.48 0.47
C LYS A 70 -23.85 11.48 1.97
N GLU A 71 -24.05 10.34 2.62
CA GLU A 71 -23.81 10.15 4.05
C GLU A 71 -22.36 10.41 4.42
N ASP A 72 -21.41 9.88 3.65
CA ASP A 72 -19.98 10.14 3.88
C ASP A 72 -19.69 11.64 3.81
N ILE A 73 -20.19 12.35 2.80
CA ILE A 73 -19.96 13.79 2.62
C ILE A 73 -20.65 14.63 3.71
N GLU A 74 -21.82 14.22 4.17
CA GLU A 74 -22.52 14.88 5.29
C GLU A 74 -21.76 14.69 6.61
N GLN A 75 -21.07 13.56 6.79
CA GLN A 75 -20.24 13.25 7.97
C GLN A 75 -18.83 13.89 7.97
N LEU A 76 -18.38 14.46 6.84
CA LEU A 76 -17.06 15.13 6.70
C LEU A 76 -16.98 16.55 7.28
#